data_AF-A0A9P1MA16-F1
#
_entry.id   AF-A0A9P1MA16-F1
#
_cell.length_a   1.000
_cell.length_b   1.000
_cell.length_c   1.000
_cell.angle_alpha   90.00
_cell.angle_beta   90.00
_cell.angle_gamma   90.00
#
_symmetry.space_group_name_H-M   'P 1'
#
loop_
_entity.id
_entity.type
_entity.pdbx_description
1 polymer ?
#
loop_
_entity_poly.entity_id
_entity_poly.type
_entity_poly.pdbx_seq_one_letter_code
_entity_poly.pdbx_strand_id
1 'polypeptide(L)' 'PYIYVSSKVSLGRACGVSRAVIAASITSNEGSELADKIRSMREKVERVAL' A
#
# COMPACT_ATOMS: atom_id res chain seq x y z
N PRO A 1 -7.94 4.14 -4.19
CA PRO A 1 -8.00 4.72 -2.82
C PRO A 1 -6.60 5.05 -2.31
N TYR A 2 -6.47 6.04 -1.42
CA TYR A 2 -5.21 6.48 -0.83
C TYR A 2 -5.35 6.59 0.69
N ILE A 3 -4.23 6.42 1.40
CA ILE A 3 -4.16 6.57 2.85
C ILE A 3 -2.79 7.11 3.25
N TYR A 4 -2.76 7.91 4.31
CA TYR A 4 -1.52 8.40 4.90
C TYR A 4 -0.99 7.41 5.94
N VAL A 5 0.33 7.27 6.00
CA VAL A 5 1.03 6.42 6.97
C VAL A 5 1.88 7.29 7.89
N SER A 6 2.13 6.80 9.11
CA SER A 6 2.79 7.57 10.18
C SER A 6 4.28 7.85 9.93
N SER A 7 4.98 7.06 9.10
CA SER A 7 6.42 7.21 8.89
C SER A 7 6.87 6.91 7.46
N LYS A 8 7.54 7.89 6.85
CA LYS A 8 8.22 7.76 5.55
C LYS A 8 9.42 6.80 5.56
N VAL A 9 10.04 6.58 6.73
CA VAL A 9 11.18 5.66 6.86
C VAL A 9 10.70 4.22 6.88
N SER A 10 9.63 3.94 7.63
CA SER A 10 9.02 2.60 7.67
C SER A 10 8.46 2.22 6.31
N LEU A 11 7.84 3.17 5.59
CA LEU A 11 7.39 2.94 4.21
C LEU A 11 8.56 2.57 3.28
N GLY A 12 9.67 3.28 3.36
CA GLY A 12 10.86 2.96 2.56
C GLY A 12 11.38 1.54 2.82
N ARG A 13 11.48 1.15 4.09
CA ARG A 13 11.88 -0.22 4.47
C ARG A 13 10.91 -1.28 3.95
N ALA A 14 9.60 -1.03 4.00
CA ALA A 14 8.58 -1.93 3.46
C ALA A 14 8.66 -2.06 1.93
N CYS A 15 9.06 -0.99 1.24
CA CYS A 15 9.32 -0.99 -0.20
C CYS A 15 10.70 -1.59 -0.57
N GLY A 16 11.48 -2.08 0.39
CA GLY A 16 12.80 -2.66 0.13
C GLY A 16 13.91 -1.65 -0.14
N VAL A 17 13.73 -0.38 0.26
CA VAL A 17 14.73 0.69 0.06
C VAL A 17 15.23 1.27 1.39
N SER A 18 16.52 1.63 1.42
CA SER A 18 17.15 2.20 2.62
C SER A 18 16.82 3.68 2.84
N ARG A 19 16.38 4.38 1.78
CA ARG A 19 16.01 5.80 1.84
C ARG A 19 14.54 5.96 2.21
N ALA A 20 14.20 7.11 2.79
CA ALA A 20 12.81 7.45 3.09
C ALA A 20 11.98 7.57 1.80
N VAL A 21 10.79 6.98 1.82
CA VAL A 21 9.83 7.00 0.71
C VAL A 21 8.59 7.77 1.13
N ILE A 22 8.14 8.68 0.28
CA ILE A 22 7.00 9.56 0.57
C ILE A 22 5.67 9.07 -0.04
N ALA A 23 5.74 8.23 -1.07
CA ALA A 23 4.59 7.68 -1.75
C ALA A 23 4.95 6.34 -2.39
N ALA A 24 3.99 5.42 -2.42
CA ALA A 24 4.09 4.15 -3.13
C ALA A 24 2.73 3.86 -3.78
N SER A 25 2.76 3.19 -4.93
CA SER A 25 1.56 2.71 -5.62
C SER A 25 1.64 1.20 -5.79
N ILE A 26 0.51 0.53 -5.51
CA ILE A 26 0.37 -0.91 -5.74
C ILE A 26 -0.38 -1.05 -7.07
N THR A 27 0.27 -1.67 -8.05
CA THR A 27 -0.36 -2.02 -9.33
C THR A 27 -1.20 -3.29 -9.18
N SER A 28 -2.28 -3.40 -9.96
CA SER A 28 -3.13 -4.58 -9.96
C SER A 28 -2.74 -5.51 -11.11
N ASN A 29 -2.60 -6.79 -10.81
CA ASN A 29 -2.39 -7.85 -11.79
C ASN A 29 -3.30 -9.03 -11.42
N GLU A 30 -4.22 -9.40 -12.31
CA GLU A 30 -5.26 -10.41 -12.07
C GLU A 30 -4.71 -11.83 -11.93
N GLY A 31 -3.51 -12.10 -12.49
CA GLY A 31 -2.80 -13.38 -12.32
C GLY A 31 -1.93 -13.45 -11.07
N SER A 32 -1.92 -12.43 -10.21
CA SER A 32 -1.05 -12.40 -9.02
C SER A 32 -1.66 -13.15 -7.85
N GLU A 33 -0.87 -13.98 -7.17
CA GLU A 33 -1.23 -14.61 -5.89
C GLU A 33 -1.58 -13.59 -4.78
N LEU A 34 -1.22 -12.32 -4.97
CA LEU A 34 -1.51 -11.23 -4.04
C LEU A 34 -2.83 -10.50 -4.33
N ALA A 35 -3.52 -10.81 -5.43
CA ALA A 35 -4.71 -10.09 -5.88
C ALA A 35 -5.80 -10.01 -4.79
N ASP A 36 -6.11 -11.14 -4.13
CA ASP A 36 -7.10 -11.16 -3.05
C ASP A 36 -6.70 -10.31 -1.85
N LYS A 37 -5.40 -10.31 -1.48
CA LYS A 37 -4.88 -9.49 -0.39
C LYS A 37 -4.99 -8.01 -0.72
N ILE A 38 -4.68 -7.62 -1.97
CA ILE A 38 -4.78 -6.24 -2.43
C ILE A 38 -6.24 -5.77 -2.41
N ARG A 39 -7.18 -6.61 -2.86
CA ARG A 39 -8.62 -6.30 -2.80
C ARG A 39 -9.11 -6.10 -1.36
N SER A 40 -8.77 -7.02 -0.46
CA SER A 40 -9.15 -6.89 0.96
C SER A 40 -8.56 -5.62 1.59
N MET A 41 -7.33 -5.27 1.25
CA MET A 41 -6.69 -4.05 1.75
C MET A 41 -7.37 -2.79 1.19
N ARG A 42 -7.77 -2.81 -0.08
CA ARG A 42 -8.50 -1.73 -0.75
C ARG A 42 -9.82 -1.41 -0.03
N GLU A 43 -10.61 -2.44 0.27
CA GLU A 43 -11.88 -2.29 1.00
C GLU A 43 -11.70 -1.67 2.38
N LYS A 44 -10.64 -2.06 3.11
CA LYS A 44 -10.32 -1.47 4.42
C LYS A 44 -9.99 0.01 4.30
N VAL A 45 -9.22 0.40 3.28
CA VAL A 45 -8.88 1.82 3.05
C VAL A 45 -10.12 2.63 2.66
N GLU A 46 -10.98 2.10 1.80
CA GLU A 46 -12.23 2.77 1.41
C GLU A 46 -13.16 3.01 2.61
N ARG A 47 -13.21 2.10 3.59
CA ARG A 47 -13.95 2.30 4.85
C ARG A 47 -13.40 3.41 5.74
N VAL A 48 -12.09 3.68 5.69
CA VAL A 48 -11.45 4.75 6.48
C VAL A 48 -11.60 6.11 5.80
N ALA A 49 -11.83 6.13 4.49
CA ALA A 49 -12.03 7.34 3.69
C ALA A 49 -13.49 7.84 3.71
N LEU A 50 -14.41 7.04 4.27
CA LEU A 50 -15.80 7.39 4.58
C LEU A 50 -15.91 7.89 6.02
#